data_AF-A0A1A8USM5-F1
#
_entry.id   AF-A0A1A8USM5-F1
#
_cell.length_a   1.000
_cell.length_b   1.000
_cell.length_c   1.000
_cell.angle_alpha   90.00
_cell.angle_beta   90.00
_cell.angle_gamma   90.00
#
_symmetry.space_group_name_H-M   'P 1'
#
loop_
_entity.id
_entity.type
_entity.pdbx_description
1 polymer ?
#
loop_
_entity_poly.entity_id
_entity_poly.type
_entity_poly.pdbx_seq_one_letter_code
_entity_poly.pdbx_strand_id
1 'polypeptide(L)'
;GTCDQDQFYVTVTYGSQGNSFNTLVGQRELTSDLADAYHYHDNGTHFTLQVPYAAEDTAFEVFDTASIRARLNLLLWDAKNHWMLNDFYLTCYFPLTTTRCHSNGTISALAVKVESVPNLNPNWLTLRDQSCKPVSSNKRFADFTFAADSCGTTRTFFGNYMLYENEIGLYHGGEKRVAHASPVEPDYRQTISCYYLVNDTKTLSFDAKPRKYEPKAEIGSGHMIVQMRLASDSSYNHFYEAEDYPVHQYLRQPLYFEVELMQSADSHLELILETCWANLEEDRTSLPSWDIIVNG
;
A
#
# COMPACT_ATOMS: atom_id res chain seq x y z
N GLY A 1 -20.17 -11.26 46.49
CA GLY A 1 -20.35 -10.13 45.58
C GLY A 1 -21.21 -10.55 44.42
N THR A 2 -21.81 -9.58 43.73
CA THR A 2 -22.69 -9.75 42.57
C THR A 2 -22.31 -8.71 41.51
N CYS A 3 -22.82 -8.85 40.29
CA CYS A 3 -22.59 -7.87 39.23
C CYS A 3 -23.90 -7.54 38.54
N ASP A 4 -24.00 -6.32 38.03
CA ASP A 4 -25.02 -5.94 37.05
C ASP A 4 -24.40 -5.83 35.65
N GLN A 5 -24.96 -4.99 34.78
CA GLN A 5 -24.48 -4.81 33.40
C GLN A 5 -23.19 -3.98 33.30
N ASP A 6 -22.80 -3.21 34.32
CA ASP A 6 -21.66 -2.30 34.25
C ASP A 6 -20.76 -2.29 35.51
N GLN A 7 -21.19 -2.91 36.60
CA GLN A 7 -20.63 -2.72 37.93
C GLN A 7 -20.47 -4.05 38.68
N PHE A 8 -19.38 -4.14 39.44
CA PHE A 8 -19.19 -5.12 40.49
C PHE A 8 -19.72 -4.56 41.81
N TYR A 9 -20.46 -5.37 42.56
CA TYR A 9 -20.92 -5.09 43.92
C TYR A 9 -20.27 -6.07 44.88
N VAL A 10 -19.47 -5.56 45.81
CA VAL A 10 -18.85 -6.36 46.87
C VAL A 10 -19.20 -5.81 48.22
N THR A 11 -19.58 -6.70 49.14
CA THR A 11 -19.81 -6.39 50.54
C THR A 11 -18.82 -7.18 51.37
N VAL A 12 -18.08 -6.49 52.23
CA VAL A 12 -17.13 -7.10 53.15
C VAL A 12 -17.64 -6.92 54.57
N THR A 13 -17.95 -8.02 55.23
CA THR A 13 -18.45 -8.04 56.61
C THR A 13 -17.31 -8.36 57.56
N TYR A 14 -17.02 -7.46 58.50
CA TYR A 14 -15.92 -7.60 59.48
C TYR A 14 -16.40 -7.53 60.93
N GLY A 15 -17.72 -7.37 61.16
CA GLY A 15 -18.32 -7.41 62.49
C GLY A 15 -17.99 -6.19 63.34
N SER A 16 -18.20 -6.28 64.66
CA SER A 16 -18.03 -5.17 65.60
C SER A 16 -16.59 -4.89 66.03
N GLN A 17 -15.60 -5.64 65.50
CA GLN A 17 -14.18 -5.46 65.85
C GLN A 17 -13.50 -4.29 65.11
N GLY A 18 -14.24 -3.59 64.23
CA GLY A 18 -13.75 -2.44 63.48
C GLY A 18 -12.93 -2.82 62.23
N ASN A 19 -12.50 -1.81 61.48
CA ASN A 19 -11.82 -1.95 60.18
C ASN A 19 -10.28 -1.76 60.28
N SER A 20 -9.62 -2.39 61.26
CA SER A 20 -8.17 -2.26 61.50
C SER A 20 -7.27 -2.96 60.46
N PHE A 21 -7.75 -3.12 59.24
CA PHE A 21 -7.08 -3.79 58.12
C PHE A 21 -7.08 -2.90 56.88
N ASN A 22 -6.10 -3.12 56.02
CA ASN A 22 -6.00 -2.44 54.74
C ASN A 22 -6.70 -3.27 53.67
N THR A 23 -7.31 -2.59 52.70
CA THR A 23 -7.98 -3.21 51.55
C THR A 23 -7.23 -2.82 50.28
N LEU A 24 -6.80 -3.80 49.49
CA LEU A 24 -6.38 -3.56 48.11
C LEU A 24 -7.53 -3.93 47.17
N VAL A 25 -7.77 -3.06 46.19
CA VAL A 25 -8.66 -3.29 45.06
C VAL A 25 -7.79 -3.47 43.83
N GLY A 26 -7.81 -4.67 43.23
CA GLY A 26 -6.89 -5.02 42.15
C GLY A 26 -5.43 -5.01 42.63
N GLN A 27 -4.69 -3.96 42.28
CA GLN A 27 -3.29 -3.76 42.66
C GLN A 27 -3.07 -2.47 43.47
N ARG A 28 -4.11 -1.67 43.71
CA ARG A 28 -4.02 -0.38 44.42
C ARG A 28 -4.65 -0.48 45.80
N GLU A 29 -4.05 0.21 46.76
CA GLU A 29 -4.66 0.38 48.07
C GLU A 29 -5.92 1.27 47.97
N LEU A 30 -6.93 0.95 48.78
CA LEU A 30 -8.17 1.72 48.87
C LEU A 30 -7.91 3.04 49.61
N THR A 31 -7.43 4.03 48.88
CA THR A 31 -7.26 5.42 49.35
C THR A 31 -8.60 6.17 49.35
N SER A 32 -8.65 7.36 49.96
CA SER A 32 -9.87 8.20 49.94
C SER A 32 -10.37 8.50 48.53
N ASP A 33 -9.46 8.83 47.61
CA ASP A 33 -9.82 9.13 46.22
C ASP A 33 -10.40 7.91 45.50
N LEU A 34 -9.85 6.71 45.77
CA LEU A 34 -10.33 5.46 45.19
C LEU A 34 -11.67 5.03 45.79
N ALA A 35 -11.84 5.27 47.10
CA ALA A 35 -13.08 5.03 47.81
C ALA A 35 -14.23 5.89 47.25
N ASP A 36 -13.97 7.17 46.98
CA ASP A 36 -14.94 8.06 46.32
C ASP A 36 -15.27 7.58 44.90
N ALA A 37 -14.26 7.16 44.13
CA ALA A 37 -14.44 6.66 42.76
C ALA A 37 -15.23 5.34 42.68
N TYR A 38 -15.18 4.50 43.72
CA TYR A 38 -15.84 3.20 43.79
C TYR A 38 -17.05 3.17 44.73
N HIS A 39 -17.63 4.35 45.00
CA HIS A 39 -18.80 4.55 45.85
C HIS A 39 -18.74 3.74 47.15
N TYR A 40 -17.59 3.82 47.82
CA TYR A 40 -17.36 3.14 49.09
C TYR A 40 -18.34 3.63 50.14
N HIS A 41 -18.98 2.69 50.83
CA HIS A 41 -19.86 3.00 51.95
C HIS A 41 -19.56 2.08 53.12
N ASP A 42 -19.33 2.66 54.30
CA ASP A 42 -19.01 1.93 55.53
C ASP A 42 -20.05 2.22 56.61
N ASN A 43 -20.61 1.17 57.20
CA ASN A 43 -21.61 1.24 58.25
C ASN A 43 -21.09 0.65 59.59
N GLY A 44 -19.77 0.57 59.76
CA GLY A 44 -19.09 0.17 61.00
C GLY A 44 -19.07 -1.32 61.32
N THR A 45 -19.85 -2.13 60.59
CA THR A 45 -19.87 -3.61 60.67
C THR A 45 -19.53 -4.28 59.35
N HIS A 46 -19.73 -3.56 58.26
CA HIS A 46 -19.47 -3.96 56.90
C HIS A 46 -19.27 -2.71 56.04
N PHE A 47 -18.52 -2.87 54.96
CA PHE A 47 -18.44 -1.89 53.90
C PHE A 47 -18.87 -2.47 52.57
N THR A 48 -19.27 -1.61 51.65
CA THR A 48 -19.64 -1.95 50.27
C THR A 48 -18.79 -1.19 49.27
N LEU A 49 -18.47 -1.83 48.15
CA LEU A 49 -17.78 -1.25 47.00
C LEU A 49 -18.63 -1.47 45.74
N GLN A 50 -18.73 -0.43 44.93
CA GLN A 50 -19.29 -0.47 43.58
C GLN A 50 -18.21 -0.08 42.57
N VAL A 51 -17.66 -1.09 41.88
CA VAL A 51 -16.51 -0.91 41.00
C VAL A 51 -16.96 -1.08 39.54
N PRO A 52 -16.78 -0.08 38.67
CA PRO A 52 -17.08 -0.24 37.25
C PRO A 52 -16.23 -1.35 36.63
N TYR A 53 -16.81 -2.18 35.75
CA TYR A 53 -16.04 -3.27 35.16
C TYR A 53 -14.85 -2.78 34.34
N ALA A 54 -14.95 -1.58 33.77
CA ALA A 54 -13.91 -0.92 33.02
C ALA A 54 -12.99 -0.04 33.88
N ALA A 55 -12.96 -0.19 35.22
CA ALA A 55 -12.07 0.56 36.11
C ALA A 55 -10.63 0.02 36.11
N GLU A 56 -9.59 0.84 36.33
CA GLU A 56 -8.18 0.41 36.15
C GLU A 56 -7.76 -0.79 37.02
N ASP A 57 -8.45 -1.03 38.14
CA ASP A 57 -8.16 -2.09 39.08
C ASP A 57 -8.81 -3.45 38.73
N THR A 58 -9.54 -3.53 37.60
CA THR A 58 -10.13 -4.78 37.10
C THR A 58 -9.22 -5.42 36.06
N ALA A 59 -9.24 -6.76 36.00
CA ALA A 59 -8.56 -7.53 34.98
C ALA A 59 -9.55 -8.07 33.94
N PHE A 60 -9.21 -7.98 32.66
CA PHE A 60 -9.99 -8.62 31.58
C PHE A 60 -9.38 -9.98 31.27
N GLU A 61 -10.17 -11.04 31.44
CA GLU A 61 -9.70 -12.41 31.24
C GLU A 61 -9.84 -12.86 29.78
N VAL A 62 -11.02 -12.62 29.19
CA VAL A 62 -11.36 -12.97 27.81
C VAL A 62 -12.53 -12.11 27.34
N PHE A 63 -12.65 -11.91 26.03
CA PHE A 63 -13.80 -11.26 25.42
C PHE A 63 -14.29 -12.05 24.21
N ASP A 64 -15.55 -11.85 23.87
CA ASP A 64 -16.18 -12.31 22.63
C ASP A 64 -16.73 -11.11 21.84
N THR A 65 -17.57 -11.36 20.83
CA THR A 65 -18.13 -10.31 19.97
C THR A 65 -19.08 -9.33 20.68
N ALA A 66 -19.67 -9.74 21.80
CA ALA A 66 -20.74 -9.02 22.49
C ALA A 66 -20.55 -8.91 24.01
N SER A 67 -19.59 -9.63 24.60
CA SER A 67 -19.33 -9.63 26.03
C SER A 67 -17.85 -9.67 26.38
N ILE A 68 -17.53 -9.21 27.58
CA ILE A 68 -16.21 -9.29 28.18
C ILE A 68 -16.29 -9.91 29.57
N ARG A 69 -15.42 -10.86 29.85
CA ARG A 69 -15.25 -11.44 31.17
C ARG A 69 -14.20 -10.63 31.94
N ALA A 70 -14.66 -9.95 32.98
CA ALA A 70 -13.80 -9.15 33.86
C ALA A 70 -13.75 -9.77 35.26
N ARG A 71 -12.60 -9.61 35.94
CA ARG A 71 -12.33 -10.06 37.30
C ARG A 71 -11.95 -8.88 38.18
N LEU A 72 -12.55 -8.81 39.35
CA LEU A 72 -12.19 -7.91 40.44
C LEU A 72 -11.54 -8.71 41.56
N ASN A 73 -10.33 -8.31 41.98
CA ASN A 73 -9.63 -8.90 43.12
C ASN A 73 -9.70 -7.95 44.31
N LEU A 74 -9.92 -8.49 45.50
CA LEU A 74 -9.93 -7.76 46.76
C LEU A 74 -9.09 -8.52 47.78
N LEU A 75 -8.05 -7.86 48.27
CA LEU A 75 -7.14 -8.41 49.27
C LEU A 75 -7.29 -7.62 50.57
N LEU A 76 -7.65 -8.32 51.65
CA LEU A 76 -7.69 -7.79 53.00
C LEU A 76 -6.42 -8.22 53.73
N TRP A 77 -5.65 -7.26 54.22
CA TRP A 77 -4.39 -7.56 54.90
C TRP A 77 -4.19 -6.69 56.13
N ASP A 78 -3.60 -7.29 57.15
CA ASP A 78 -3.20 -6.60 58.39
C ASP A 78 -1.77 -6.08 58.22
N ALA A 79 -1.63 -4.77 58.08
CA ALA A 79 -0.34 -4.11 57.91
C ALA A 79 0.56 -4.21 59.16
N LYS A 80 0.01 -4.43 60.36
CA LYS A 80 0.81 -4.53 61.60
C LYS A 80 1.43 -5.92 61.72
N ASN A 81 0.62 -6.95 61.50
CA ASN A 81 1.05 -8.34 61.64
C ASN A 81 1.58 -8.97 60.34
N HIS A 82 1.48 -8.24 59.21
CA HIS A 82 1.82 -8.71 57.86
C HIS A 82 1.05 -9.99 57.49
N TRP A 83 -0.22 -10.07 57.89
CA TRP A 83 -1.07 -11.24 57.64
C TRP A 83 -2.11 -10.95 56.58
N MET A 84 -2.28 -11.89 55.64
CA MET A 84 -3.40 -11.91 54.73
C MET A 84 -4.64 -12.41 55.48
N LEU A 85 -5.64 -11.54 55.62
CA LEU A 85 -6.89 -11.88 56.30
C LEU A 85 -7.84 -12.60 55.36
N ASN A 86 -7.92 -12.14 54.11
CA ASN A 86 -8.75 -12.75 53.08
C ASN A 86 -8.29 -12.34 51.67
N ASP A 87 -8.35 -13.27 50.73
CA ASP A 87 -8.14 -13.04 49.30
C ASP A 87 -9.41 -13.47 48.56
N PHE A 88 -10.09 -12.49 47.96
CA PHE A 88 -11.38 -12.68 47.29
C PHE A 88 -11.30 -12.20 45.85
N TYR A 89 -11.90 -12.96 44.94
CA TYR A 89 -12.12 -12.53 43.56
C TYR A 89 -13.57 -12.74 43.13
N LEU A 90 -14.04 -11.85 42.26
CA LEU A 90 -15.35 -11.92 41.62
C LEU A 90 -15.18 -11.77 40.11
N THR A 91 -15.75 -12.70 39.36
CA THR A 91 -15.68 -12.72 37.90
C THR A 91 -17.08 -12.66 37.31
N CYS A 92 -17.28 -11.76 36.34
CA CYS A 92 -18.57 -11.50 35.73
C CYS A 92 -18.42 -11.21 34.23
N TYR A 93 -19.51 -11.40 33.49
CA TYR A 93 -19.61 -11.08 32.07
C TYR A 93 -20.36 -9.76 31.89
N PHE A 94 -19.75 -8.81 31.20
CA PHE A 94 -20.31 -7.49 30.93
C PHE A 94 -20.56 -7.33 29.43
N PRO A 95 -21.67 -6.70 29.01
CA PRO A 95 -21.89 -6.40 27.60
C PRO A 95 -20.81 -5.48 27.04
N LEU A 96 -20.12 -5.91 25.99
CA LEU A 96 -19.11 -5.13 25.29
C LEU A 96 -19.13 -5.45 23.81
N THR A 97 -19.52 -4.47 22.99
CA THR A 97 -19.50 -4.62 21.53
C THR A 97 -18.15 -4.18 20.99
N THR A 98 -17.33 -5.13 20.52
CA THR A 98 -16.00 -4.84 19.97
C THR A 98 -16.03 -4.41 18.50
N THR A 99 -17.16 -4.56 17.80
CA THR A 99 -17.25 -4.27 16.38
C THR A 99 -18.62 -3.70 16.04
N ARG A 100 -18.64 -2.55 15.35
CA ARG A 100 -19.84 -1.92 14.80
C ARG A 100 -19.66 -1.70 13.31
N CYS A 101 -20.61 -2.23 12.54
CA CYS A 101 -20.63 -2.15 11.08
C CYS A 101 -21.70 -1.15 10.65
N HIS A 102 -21.32 -0.05 10.05
CA HIS A 102 -22.25 0.99 9.62
C HIS A 102 -22.69 0.79 8.17
N SER A 103 -23.92 1.17 7.84
CA SER A 103 -24.51 1.02 6.50
C SER A 103 -23.82 1.87 5.42
N ASN A 104 -23.08 2.90 5.80
CA ASN A 104 -22.27 3.74 4.90
C ASN A 104 -20.92 3.09 4.53
N GLY A 105 -20.63 1.87 5.00
CA GLY A 105 -19.37 1.18 4.76
C GLY A 105 -18.25 1.54 5.75
N THR A 106 -18.52 2.31 6.80
CA THR A 106 -17.57 2.53 7.91
C THR A 106 -17.62 1.38 8.90
N ILE A 107 -16.46 0.90 9.33
CA ILE A 107 -16.31 -0.13 10.36
C ILE A 107 -15.58 0.49 11.55
N SER A 108 -16.16 0.36 12.74
CA SER A 108 -15.54 0.74 14.01
C SER A 108 -15.24 -0.51 14.81
N ALA A 109 -13.99 -0.67 15.25
CA ALA A 109 -13.55 -1.82 16.01
C ALA A 109 -12.78 -1.40 17.26
N LEU A 110 -13.06 -2.06 18.37
CA LEU A 110 -12.41 -1.85 19.66
C LEU A 110 -11.54 -3.07 19.97
N ALA A 111 -10.24 -2.84 20.08
CA ALA A 111 -9.29 -3.81 20.60
C ALA A 111 -9.18 -3.72 22.11
N VAL A 112 -9.11 -4.87 22.76
CA VAL A 112 -9.14 -5.00 24.22
C VAL A 112 -7.92 -5.76 24.69
N LYS A 113 -7.12 -5.14 25.56
CA LYS A 113 -6.01 -5.80 26.24
C LYS A 113 -6.55 -6.72 27.35
N VAL A 114 -6.23 -8.01 27.25
CA VAL A 114 -6.53 -9.03 28.26
C VAL A 114 -5.30 -9.41 29.09
N GLU A 115 -5.51 -10.01 30.25
CA GLU A 115 -4.47 -10.39 31.22
C GLU A 115 -3.45 -11.38 30.64
N SER A 116 -3.83 -12.21 29.66
CA SER A 116 -2.91 -13.15 29.00
C SER A 116 -1.80 -12.47 28.19
N VAL A 117 -1.94 -11.18 27.86
CA VAL A 117 -0.95 -10.39 27.10
C VAL A 117 -0.54 -9.13 27.86
N PRO A 118 0.12 -9.26 29.03
CA PRO A 118 0.36 -8.14 29.95
C PRO A 118 1.29 -7.07 29.36
N ASN A 119 2.19 -7.46 28.45
CA ASN A 119 3.13 -6.55 27.79
C ASN A 119 2.57 -5.87 26.54
N LEU A 120 1.34 -6.19 26.13
CA LEU A 120 0.72 -5.57 24.96
C LEU A 120 0.53 -4.07 25.20
N ASN A 121 0.99 -3.26 24.25
CA ASN A 121 0.65 -1.86 24.15
C ASN A 121 -0.42 -1.69 23.07
N PRO A 122 -1.69 -1.35 23.42
CA PRO A 122 -2.76 -1.19 22.43
C PRO A 122 -2.43 -0.17 21.32
N ASN A 123 -1.56 0.81 21.59
CA ASN A 123 -1.15 1.82 20.61
C ASN A 123 -0.28 1.27 19.46
N TRP A 124 0.32 0.08 19.64
CA TRP A 124 1.15 -0.56 18.61
C TRP A 124 0.38 -1.50 17.71
N LEU A 125 -0.90 -1.74 18.01
CA LEU A 125 -1.77 -2.56 17.18
C LEU A 125 -2.01 -1.89 15.83
N THR A 126 -2.14 -2.69 14.79
CA THR A 126 -2.48 -2.23 13.44
C THR A 126 -3.47 -3.21 12.81
N LEU A 127 -4.15 -2.77 11.75
CA LEU A 127 -4.91 -3.67 10.87
C LEU A 127 -3.94 -4.45 9.97
N ARG A 128 -4.47 -5.31 9.07
CA ARG A 128 -3.66 -6.04 8.09
C ARG A 128 -2.74 -5.12 7.28
N ASP A 129 -3.24 -3.93 6.91
CA ASP A 129 -2.39 -2.85 6.44
C ASP A 129 -1.77 -2.11 7.64
N GLN A 130 -0.45 -2.24 7.81
CA GLN A 130 0.31 -1.67 8.93
C GLN A 130 0.32 -0.13 8.95
N SER A 131 -0.08 0.53 7.84
CA SER A 131 -0.28 1.98 7.83
C SER A 131 -1.53 2.39 8.62
N CYS A 132 -2.50 1.50 8.79
CA CYS A 132 -3.74 1.74 9.52
C CYS A 132 -3.56 1.49 11.03
N LYS A 133 -3.35 2.58 11.77
CA LYS A 133 -3.16 2.64 13.22
C LYS A 133 -4.47 2.99 13.96
N PRO A 134 -4.55 2.83 15.29
CA PRO A 134 -5.71 3.23 16.08
C PRO A 134 -5.94 4.73 15.99
N VAL A 135 -7.21 5.14 15.99
CA VAL A 135 -7.64 6.56 16.07
C VAL A 135 -7.39 7.10 17.48
N SER A 136 -7.71 6.30 18.49
CA SER A 136 -7.43 6.57 19.89
C SER A 136 -6.98 5.30 20.59
N SER A 137 -6.16 5.44 21.62
CA SER A 137 -5.75 4.32 22.46
C SER A 137 -5.51 4.77 23.90
N ASN A 138 -5.68 3.83 24.82
CA ASN A 138 -5.28 3.96 26.21
C ASN A 138 -4.59 2.67 26.67
N LYS A 139 -4.35 2.51 27.97
CA LYS A 139 -3.64 1.33 28.52
C LYS A 139 -4.36 0.00 28.26
N ARG A 140 -5.67 0.01 27.98
CA ARG A 140 -6.52 -1.17 27.87
C ARG A 140 -7.26 -1.30 26.54
N PHE A 141 -7.50 -0.20 25.86
CA PHE A 141 -8.33 -0.14 24.67
C PHE A 141 -7.62 0.56 23.52
N ALA A 142 -7.90 0.13 22.30
CA ALA A 142 -7.53 0.84 21.08
C ALA A 142 -8.71 0.85 20.10
N ASP A 143 -9.11 2.05 19.68
CA ASP A 143 -10.23 2.27 18.77
C ASP A 143 -9.73 2.39 17.34
N PHE A 144 -10.34 1.63 16.43
CA PHE A 144 -10.09 1.68 15.01
C PHE A 144 -11.35 2.16 14.29
N THR A 145 -11.18 3.00 13.27
CA THR A 145 -12.25 3.37 12.35
C THR A 145 -11.67 3.38 10.94
N PHE A 146 -12.25 2.60 10.05
CA PHE A 146 -11.77 2.41 8.67
C PHE A 146 -12.94 2.11 7.73
N ALA A 147 -12.70 2.24 6.43
CA ALA A 147 -13.69 1.90 5.41
C ALA A 147 -13.62 0.40 5.09
N ALA A 148 -14.77 -0.20 4.79
CA ALA A 148 -14.86 -1.63 4.50
C ALA A 148 -14.02 -2.07 3.29
N ASP A 149 -13.67 -1.15 2.39
CA ASP A 149 -12.83 -1.38 1.21
C ASP A 149 -11.37 -0.94 1.38
N SER A 150 -10.94 -0.57 2.60
CA SER A 150 -9.59 -0.09 2.88
C SER A 150 -8.85 -0.93 3.94
N CYS A 151 -7.63 -0.52 4.30
CA CYS A 151 -6.82 -1.11 5.38
C CYS A 151 -6.56 -2.63 5.28
N GLY A 152 -6.51 -3.17 4.05
CA GLY A 152 -6.32 -4.60 3.81
C GLY A 152 -7.55 -5.47 4.15
N THR A 153 -8.75 -4.86 4.23
CA THR A 153 -10.01 -5.59 4.45
C THR A 153 -10.31 -6.49 3.26
N THR A 154 -10.60 -7.77 3.54
CA THR A 154 -10.99 -8.74 2.52
C THR A 154 -12.50 -8.81 2.40
N ARG A 155 -13.00 -8.78 1.16
CA ARG A 155 -14.42 -8.90 0.86
C ARG A 155 -14.72 -10.25 0.22
N THR A 156 -15.68 -10.98 0.78
CA THR A 156 -16.18 -12.24 0.24
C THR A 156 -17.70 -12.20 0.08
N PHE A 157 -18.22 -12.95 -0.88
CA PHE A 157 -19.66 -13.10 -1.09
C PHE A 157 -20.09 -14.49 -0.61
N PHE A 158 -21.06 -14.54 0.30
CA PHE A 158 -21.61 -15.76 0.85
C PHE A 158 -23.13 -15.74 0.70
N GLY A 159 -23.63 -16.39 -0.35
CA GLY A 159 -25.04 -16.31 -0.75
C GLY A 159 -25.44 -14.86 -1.05
N ASN A 160 -26.40 -14.36 -0.29
CA ASN A 160 -26.94 -12.99 -0.32
C ASN A 160 -26.30 -12.07 0.73
N TYR A 161 -25.21 -12.49 1.37
CA TYR A 161 -24.41 -11.65 2.25
C TYR A 161 -23.05 -11.30 1.63
N MET A 162 -22.60 -10.10 1.94
CA MET A 162 -21.26 -9.62 1.68
C MET A 162 -20.53 -9.54 3.02
N LEU A 163 -19.50 -10.36 3.18
CA LEU A 163 -18.68 -10.44 4.38
C LEU A 163 -17.42 -9.61 4.16
N TYR A 164 -17.20 -8.64 5.05
CA TYR A 164 -15.96 -7.90 5.16
C TYR A 164 -15.20 -8.38 6.39
N GLU A 165 -13.97 -8.84 6.18
CA GLU A 165 -13.09 -9.32 7.25
C GLU A 165 -11.78 -8.55 7.29
N ASN A 166 -11.36 -8.16 8.49
CA ASN A 166 -10.03 -7.62 8.76
C ASN A 166 -9.52 -8.17 10.09
N GLU A 167 -8.26 -7.89 10.41
CA GLU A 167 -7.59 -8.42 11.59
C GLU A 167 -6.77 -7.33 12.26
N ILE A 168 -7.03 -7.12 13.56
CA ILE A 168 -6.17 -6.32 14.42
C ILE A 168 -5.11 -7.23 15.01
N GLY A 169 -3.84 -6.84 14.86
CA GLY A 169 -2.72 -7.60 15.36
C GLY A 169 -1.49 -6.74 15.61
N LEU A 170 -0.49 -7.37 16.22
CA LEU A 170 0.83 -6.79 16.41
C LEU A 170 1.79 -7.31 15.33
N TYR A 171 1.81 -6.66 14.17
CA TYR A 171 2.72 -7.02 13.09
C TYR A 171 4.06 -6.32 13.31
N HIS A 172 5.07 -7.04 13.78
CA HIS A 172 6.41 -6.48 13.98
C HIS A 172 7.00 -6.01 12.65
N GLY A 173 7.26 -4.70 12.54
CA GLY A 173 8.05 -4.12 11.47
C GLY A 173 9.53 -4.45 11.66
N GLY A 174 10.02 -5.46 10.95
CA GLY A 174 11.38 -5.46 10.37
C GLY A 174 12.62 -5.18 11.22
N GLU A 175 12.60 -5.16 12.56
CA GLU A 175 13.84 -5.10 13.33
C GLU A 175 14.45 -6.50 13.48
N LYS A 176 15.45 -6.77 12.62
CA LYS A 176 16.44 -7.85 12.65
C LYS A 176 16.12 -9.01 13.59
N ARG A 177 15.22 -9.90 13.17
CA ARG A 177 15.08 -11.21 13.81
C ARG A 177 16.23 -12.12 13.39
N VAL A 178 16.97 -12.62 14.38
CA VAL A 178 17.98 -13.67 14.24
C VAL A 178 17.33 -14.91 13.60
N ALA A 179 18.03 -15.54 12.66
CA ALA A 179 17.53 -16.50 11.67
C ALA A 179 17.00 -17.86 12.19
N HIS A 180 16.65 -18.00 13.48
CA HIS A 180 16.30 -19.30 14.08
C HIS A 180 15.12 -19.26 15.07
N ALA A 181 14.06 -18.52 14.74
CA ALA A 181 12.76 -18.74 15.38
C ALA A 181 11.68 -18.80 14.30
N SER A 182 10.88 -19.87 14.31
CA SER A 182 9.61 -19.97 13.58
C SER A 182 8.83 -18.66 13.65
N PRO A 183 7.94 -18.35 12.68
CA PRO A 183 7.08 -17.17 12.79
C PRO A 183 6.25 -17.31 14.06
N VAL A 184 6.69 -16.64 15.14
CA VAL A 184 5.92 -16.53 16.37
C VAL A 184 4.68 -15.75 15.95
N GLU A 185 3.55 -16.45 15.86
CA GLU A 185 2.25 -15.84 15.63
C GLU A 185 2.08 -14.68 16.61
N PRO A 186 1.45 -13.57 16.21
CA PRO A 186 1.28 -12.44 17.11
C PRO A 186 0.52 -12.91 18.36
N ASP A 187 1.07 -12.65 19.56
CA ASP A 187 0.48 -13.03 20.85
C ASP A 187 -0.95 -12.47 21.03
N TYR A 188 -1.30 -11.43 20.26
CA TYR A 188 -2.63 -10.84 20.19
C TYR A 188 -3.13 -10.78 18.74
N ARG A 189 -4.30 -11.40 18.50
CA ARG A 189 -5.00 -11.38 17.22
C ARG A 189 -6.51 -11.27 17.44
N GLN A 190 -7.13 -10.31 16.79
CA GLN A 190 -8.57 -10.09 16.86
C GLN A 190 -9.15 -9.94 15.46
N THR A 191 -10.03 -10.86 15.09
CA THR A 191 -10.73 -10.83 13.80
C THR A 191 -11.95 -9.93 13.89
N ILE A 192 -12.10 -9.06 12.89
CA ILE A 192 -13.25 -8.19 12.69
C ILE A 192 -14.06 -8.78 11.53
N SER A 193 -15.36 -8.99 11.73
CA SER A 193 -16.25 -9.53 10.70
C SER A 193 -17.54 -8.73 10.62
N CYS A 194 -17.84 -8.17 9.45
CA CYS A 194 -19.03 -7.40 9.18
C CYS A 194 -19.86 -8.03 8.05
N TYR A 195 -21.11 -8.36 8.34
CA TYR A 195 -22.04 -8.97 7.38
C TYR A 195 -23.03 -7.92 6.87
N TYR A 196 -23.05 -7.71 5.56
CA TYR A 196 -24.00 -6.83 4.89
C TYR A 196 -24.93 -7.65 4.00
N LEU A 197 -26.23 -7.44 4.12
CA LEU A 197 -27.21 -8.06 3.24
C LEU A 197 -27.19 -7.36 1.87
N VAL A 198 -27.02 -8.14 0.81
CA VAL A 198 -27.02 -7.65 -0.58
C VAL A 198 -28.46 -7.61 -1.07
N ASN A 199 -29.08 -6.43 -1.01
CA ASN A 199 -30.45 -6.24 -1.48
C ASN A 199 -30.55 -5.96 -2.98
N ASP A 200 -29.58 -5.22 -3.55
CA ASP A 200 -29.57 -4.81 -4.95
C ASP A 200 -28.11 -4.69 -5.44
N THR A 201 -27.81 -5.21 -6.62
CA THR A 201 -26.47 -5.16 -7.23
C THR A 201 -26.46 -4.16 -8.37
N LYS A 202 -25.71 -3.06 -8.23
CA LYS A 202 -25.48 -2.09 -9.32
C LYS A 202 -24.18 -2.43 -10.03
N THR A 203 -24.28 -2.87 -11.29
CA THR A 203 -23.13 -3.08 -12.18
C THR A 203 -22.87 -1.82 -13.00
N LEU A 204 -21.61 -1.37 -13.01
CA LEU A 204 -21.15 -0.30 -13.90
C LEU A 204 -20.37 -0.94 -15.06
N SER A 205 -20.82 -0.73 -16.29
CA SER A 205 -20.11 -1.15 -17.50
C SER A 205 -19.40 0.04 -18.13
N PHE A 206 -18.14 -0.18 -18.55
CA PHE A 206 -17.38 0.82 -19.30
C PHE A 206 -17.23 0.33 -20.74
N ASP A 207 -17.79 1.09 -21.68
CA ASP A 207 -17.57 0.88 -23.11
C ASP A 207 -16.54 1.88 -23.62
N ALA A 208 -15.35 1.39 -23.97
CA ALA A 208 -14.35 2.20 -24.65
C ALA A 208 -14.85 2.51 -26.06
N LYS A 209 -15.07 3.79 -26.38
CA LYS A 209 -15.39 4.19 -27.75
C LYS A 209 -14.20 3.92 -28.67
N PRO A 210 -14.36 3.14 -29.75
CA PRO A 210 -13.30 2.95 -30.73
C PRO A 210 -12.87 4.29 -31.31
N ARG A 211 -11.56 4.46 -31.52
CA ARG A 211 -10.97 5.65 -32.14
C ARG A 211 -11.52 5.79 -33.57
N LYS A 212 -12.11 6.95 -33.91
CA LYS A 212 -12.79 7.17 -35.19
C LYS A 212 -11.87 7.26 -36.42
N TYR A 213 -10.57 7.50 -36.25
CA TYR A 213 -9.64 7.74 -37.34
C TYR A 213 -8.33 7.00 -37.11
N GLU A 214 -7.96 6.16 -38.08
CA GLU A 214 -6.62 5.59 -38.20
C GLU A 214 -5.67 6.64 -38.79
N PRO A 215 -4.46 6.81 -38.25
CA PRO A 215 -3.48 7.72 -38.83
C PRO A 215 -3.06 7.19 -40.22
N LYS A 216 -3.19 8.04 -41.24
CA LYS A 216 -2.70 7.76 -42.59
C LYS A 216 -1.33 8.38 -42.77
N ALA A 217 -0.38 7.61 -43.29
CA ALA A 217 0.92 8.12 -43.70
C ALA A 217 0.76 8.98 -44.96
N GLU A 218 1.39 10.15 -44.99
CA GLU A 218 1.53 10.95 -46.20
C GLU A 218 2.69 10.44 -47.05
N ILE A 219 2.55 10.52 -48.38
CA ILE A 219 3.57 10.10 -49.32
C ILE A 219 4.56 11.26 -49.49
N GLY A 220 5.83 11.03 -49.16
CA GLY A 220 6.93 11.94 -49.48
C GLY A 220 7.58 11.59 -50.81
N SER A 221 7.98 12.60 -51.58
CA SER A 221 8.78 12.45 -52.80
C SER A 221 10.08 13.23 -52.67
N GLY A 222 11.20 12.65 -53.10
CA GLY A 222 12.52 13.29 -53.16
C GLY A 222 13.22 12.96 -54.48
N HIS A 223 14.13 13.84 -54.91
CA HIS A 223 14.97 13.62 -56.08
C HIS A 223 16.42 13.37 -55.64
N MET A 224 17.11 12.49 -56.36
CA MET A 224 18.54 12.26 -56.18
C MET A 224 19.33 13.19 -57.10
N ILE A 225 20.45 13.71 -56.61
CA ILE A 225 21.32 14.61 -57.37
C ILE A 225 22.53 13.83 -57.84
N VAL A 226 22.86 13.91 -59.14
CA VAL A 226 24.01 13.23 -59.74
C VAL A 226 24.92 14.29 -60.37
N GLN A 227 26.23 14.13 -60.22
CA GLN A 227 27.24 15.05 -60.76
C GLN A 227 28.24 14.30 -61.64
N MET A 228 28.62 14.89 -62.77
CA MET A 228 29.68 14.41 -63.65
C MET A 228 30.89 15.34 -63.57
N ARG A 229 32.10 14.79 -63.44
CA ARG A 229 33.37 15.52 -63.31
C ARG A 229 34.41 14.97 -64.27
N LEU A 230 35.34 15.82 -64.73
CA LEU A 230 36.47 15.43 -65.56
C LEU A 230 37.75 15.44 -64.72
N ALA A 231 38.40 14.29 -64.61
CA ALA A 231 39.66 14.13 -63.88
C ALA A 231 40.86 14.47 -64.76
N SER A 232 41.94 14.95 -64.14
CA SER A 232 43.18 15.32 -64.84
C SER A 232 43.98 14.10 -65.33
N ASP A 233 43.81 12.95 -64.68
CA ASP A 233 44.50 11.71 -65.01
C ASP A 233 43.69 10.47 -64.59
N SER A 234 44.25 9.28 -64.82
CA SER A 234 43.62 8.00 -64.50
C SER A 234 43.51 7.70 -63.00
N SER A 235 44.02 8.56 -62.13
CA SER A 235 43.97 8.38 -60.68
C SER A 235 42.69 8.90 -60.05
N TYR A 236 41.88 9.70 -60.77
CA TYR A 236 40.63 10.31 -60.29
C TYR A 236 40.77 11.09 -58.96
N ASN A 237 41.96 11.63 -58.66
CA ASN A 237 42.20 12.37 -57.41
C ASN A 237 42.10 13.89 -57.59
N HIS A 238 42.27 14.39 -58.81
CA HIS A 238 42.22 15.81 -59.14
C HIS A 238 41.30 16.01 -60.33
N PHE A 239 40.45 17.03 -60.25
CA PHE A 239 39.41 17.32 -61.23
C PHE A 239 39.57 18.75 -61.74
N TYR A 240 39.17 18.98 -63.00
CA TYR A 240 39.11 20.31 -63.58
C TYR A 240 37.93 21.09 -63.02
N GLU A 241 38.17 22.35 -62.67
CA GLU A 241 37.15 23.27 -62.19
C GLU A 241 36.55 24.10 -63.34
N ALA A 242 35.50 24.88 -63.08
CA ALA A 242 34.79 25.64 -64.10
C ALA A 242 35.70 26.63 -64.85
N GLU A 243 36.73 27.16 -64.19
CA GLU A 243 37.70 28.10 -64.74
C GLU A 243 38.71 27.45 -65.69
N ASP A 244 38.86 26.13 -65.64
CA ASP A 244 39.83 25.38 -66.46
C ASP A 244 39.28 25.04 -67.86
N TYR A 245 37.99 25.26 -68.10
CA TYR A 245 37.36 25.00 -69.39
C TYR A 245 37.61 26.16 -70.39
N PRO A 246 37.88 25.86 -71.68
CA PRO A 246 37.88 24.55 -72.32
C PRO A 246 39.19 23.76 -72.09
N VAL A 247 39.05 22.48 -71.76
CA VAL A 247 40.20 21.57 -71.60
C VAL A 247 40.74 21.16 -72.97
N HIS A 248 42.02 21.46 -73.24
CA HIS A 248 42.69 21.09 -74.48
C HIS A 248 43.43 19.77 -74.33
N GLN A 249 43.17 18.84 -75.26
CA GLN A 249 43.87 17.57 -75.31
C GLN A 249 44.34 17.18 -76.71
N TYR A 250 45.44 16.43 -76.77
CA TYR A 250 45.94 15.87 -78.02
C TYR A 250 45.08 14.68 -78.48
N LEU A 251 44.92 14.53 -79.79
CA LEU A 251 44.21 13.38 -80.36
C LEU A 251 44.83 12.07 -79.88
N ARG A 252 43.96 11.10 -79.54
CA ARG A 252 44.30 9.79 -78.95
C ARG A 252 44.75 9.82 -77.49
N GLN A 253 44.78 10.98 -76.82
CA GLN A 253 44.87 11.00 -75.36
C GLN A 253 43.49 10.74 -74.74
N PRO A 254 43.41 9.91 -73.69
CA PRO A 254 42.15 9.63 -73.00
C PRO A 254 41.67 10.83 -72.19
N LEU A 255 40.36 10.93 -72.04
CA LEU A 255 39.68 11.81 -71.08
C LEU A 255 39.06 10.93 -69.99
N TYR A 256 39.19 11.34 -68.73
CA TYR A 256 38.79 10.54 -67.57
C TYR A 256 37.56 11.16 -66.92
N PHE A 257 36.37 10.62 -67.20
CA PHE A 257 35.13 11.11 -66.62
C PHE A 257 34.70 10.27 -65.43
N GLU A 258 34.23 10.95 -64.38
CA GLU A 258 33.62 10.35 -63.21
C GLU A 258 32.18 10.83 -63.08
N VAL A 259 31.27 9.95 -62.66
CA VAL A 259 29.90 10.31 -62.30
C VAL A 259 29.63 9.84 -60.87
N GLU A 260 29.15 10.75 -60.02
CA GLU A 260 28.93 10.53 -58.61
C GLU A 260 27.47 10.83 -58.21
N LEU A 261 26.90 9.99 -57.35
CA LEU A 261 25.63 10.22 -56.69
C LEU A 261 25.86 11.11 -55.45
N MET A 262 25.35 12.34 -55.50
CA MET A 262 25.54 13.32 -54.45
C MET A 262 24.58 13.07 -53.27
N GLN A 263 25.07 13.26 -52.04
CA GLN A 263 24.28 13.36 -50.80
C GLN A 263 23.50 12.09 -50.40
N SER A 264 23.81 10.91 -50.97
CA SER A 264 23.26 9.63 -50.53
C SER A 264 24.33 8.78 -49.85
N ALA A 265 24.03 8.24 -48.66
CA ALA A 265 24.87 7.29 -47.93
C ALA A 265 24.27 5.87 -47.91
N ASP A 266 23.22 5.62 -48.71
CA ASP A 266 22.56 4.32 -48.77
C ASP A 266 23.42 3.32 -49.55
N SER A 267 23.87 2.28 -48.86
CA SER A 267 24.71 1.21 -49.40
C SER A 267 24.00 0.28 -50.39
N HIS A 268 22.67 0.38 -50.53
CA HIS A 268 21.90 -0.44 -51.47
C HIS A 268 21.65 0.27 -52.81
N LEU A 269 22.05 1.53 -52.94
CA LEU A 269 21.95 2.27 -54.19
C LEU A 269 23.20 2.05 -55.02
N GLU A 270 22.99 1.81 -56.30
CA GLU A 270 24.04 1.66 -57.30
C GLU A 270 23.77 2.65 -58.44
N LEU A 271 24.81 3.38 -58.86
CA LEU A 271 24.73 4.32 -59.96
C LEU A 271 25.17 3.63 -61.25
N ILE A 272 24.28 3.61 -62.25
CA ILE A 272 24.49 2.94 -63.53
C ILE A 272 24.32 3.96 -64.66
N LEU A 273 25.27 3.99 -65.60
CA LEU A 273 25.28 4.89 -66.75
C LEU A 273 24.74 4.20 -68.00
N GLU A 274 23.43 4.29 -68.20
CA GLU A 274 22.73 3.63 -69.31
C GLU A 274 23.20 4.10 -70.69
N THR A 275 23.31 5.41 -70.86
CA THR A 275 23.70 6.04 -72.12
C THR A 275 24.59 7.25 -71.88
N CYS A 276 25.64 7.38 -72.67
CA CYS A 276 26.53 8.53 -72.66
C CYS A 276 26.94 8.84 -74.10
N TRP A 277 26.87 10.10 -74.49
CA TRP A 277 27.22 10.56 -75.83
C TRP A 277 27.88 11.93 -75.76
N ALA A 278 28.62 12.28 -76.82
CA ALA A 278 29.17 13.61 -77.04
C ALA A 278 28.54 14.26 -78.27
N ASN A 279 28.48 15.58 -78.27
CA ASN A 279 27.99 16.41 -79.37
C ASN A 279 28.85 17.68 -79.49
N LEU A 280 28.58 18.52 -80.49
CA LEU A 280 29.34 19.77 -80.74
C LEU A 280 28.73 21.00 -80.09
N GLU A 281 27.43 20.96 -79.77
CA GLU A 281 26.64 22.08 -79.27
C GLU A 281 26.17 21.82 -77.83
N GLU A 282 25.90 22.88 -77.06
CA GLU A 282 25.37 22.75 -75.69
C GLU A 282 24.03 22.01 -75.61
N ASP A 283 23.24 22.04 -76.69
CA ASP A 283 22.00 21.28 -76.78
C ASP A 283 22.29 19.77 -76.81
N ARG A 284 21.87 19.08 -75.74
CA ARG A 284 22.01 17.62 -75.55
C ARG A 284 21.42 16.78 -76.68
N THR A 285 20.51 17.33 -77.48
CA THR A 285 19.83 16.65 -78.59
C THR A 285 20.38 17.02 -79.98
N SER A 286 21.43 17.83 -80.03
CA SER A 286 22.07 18.23 -81.28
C SER A 286 22.71 17.06 -82.03
N LEU A 287 22.70 17.15 -83.36
CA LEU A 287 23.37 16.22 -84.26
C LEU A 287 24.52 16.93 -84.99
N PRO A 288 25.65 16.25 -85.25
CA PRO A 288 25.91 14.83 -84.99
C PRO A 288 26.18 14.54 -83.49
N SER A 289 25.73 13.38 -83.02
CA SER A 289 26.09 12.81 -81.72
C SER A 289 26.96 11.56 -81.92
N TRP A 290 27.86 11.31 -80.96
CA TRP A 290 28.71 10.13 -80.93
C TRP A 290 28.52 9.41 -79.61
N ASP A 291 28.05 8.18 -79.69
CA ASP A 291 27.81 7.37 -78.50
C ASP A 291 29.13 6.87 -77.92
N ILE A 292 29.28 7.06 -76.60
CA ILE A 292 30.40 6.59 -75.79
C ILE A 292 29.97 5.34 -75.02
N ILE A 293 28.75 5.35 -74.47
CA ILE A 293 28.13 4.23 -73.74
C ILE A 293 26.73 4.01 -74.31
N VAL A 294 26.41 2.76 -74.66
CA VAL A 294 25.07 2.36 -75.13
C VAL A 294 24.65 1.10 -74.38
N ASN A 295 23.51 1.17 -73.68
CA ASN A 295 22.99 0.10 -72.82
C ASN A 295 24.01 -0.35 -71.76
N GLY A 296 24.56 0.63 -71.03
CA GLY A 296 25.54 0.46 -69.95
C GLY A 296 24.93 0.29 -68.57
#